data_AF-A0A833ZFB4-F1
#
_entry.id   AF-A0A833ZFB4-F1
#
_cell.length_a   1.000
_cell.length_b   1.000
_cell.length_c   1.000
_cell.angle_alpha   90.00
_cell.angle_beta   90.00
_cell.angle_gamma   90.00
#
_symmetry.space_group_name_H-M   'P 1'
#
loop_
_entity.id
_entity.type
_entity.pdbx_description
1 polymer ?
#
loop_
_entity_poly.entity_id
_entity_poly.type
_entity_poly.pdbx_seq_one_letter_code
_entity_poly.pdbx_strand_id
1 'polypeptide(L)'
;MICLGGWCARWPRGAAVPAGRRWAAGGQAGQPGARALRVLVDLDGVLADFEGGFLRKFRARFPDQPFIALEDRRGFWVSEQYDRLHPGLSRSPCQT
;
A
#
# COMPACT_ATOMS: atom_id res chain seq x y z
N MET A 1 -18.68 -11.33 -34.92
CA MET A 1 -19.46 -12.19 -34.00
C MET A 1 -18.53 -13.21 -33.38
N ILE A 2 -17.74 -12.80 -32.37
CA ILE A 2 -17.12 -13.66 -31.35
C ILE A 2 -16.95 -12.75 -30.12
N CYS A 3 -17.87 -12.84 -29.17
CA CYS A 3 -17.71 -12.24 -27.85
C CYS A 3 -17.01 -13.28 -26.97
N LEU A 4 -15.80 -12.98 -26.48
CA LEU A 4 -15.09 -13.83 -25.54
C LEU A 4 -14.73 -13.02 -24.30
N GLY A 5 -15.23 -13.50 -23.15
CA GLY A 5 -14.57 -13.33 -21.87
C GLY A 5 -15.10 -12.20 -20.99
N GLY A 6 -16.31 -12.40 -20.44
CA GLY A 6 -16.71 -11.71 -19.21
C GLY A 6 -15.80 -12.12 -18.05
N TRP A 7 -15.14 -11.15 -17.43
CA TRP A 7 -14.43 -11.32 -16.17
C TRP A 7 -15.22 -10.59 -15.08
N CYS A 8 -16.36 -11.17 -14.71
CA CYS A 8 -16.95 -10.86 -13.41
C CYS A 8 -16.07 -11.53 -12.37
N ALA A 9 -15.25 -10.75 -11.66
CA ALA A 9 -14.63 -11.20 -10.43
C ALA A 9 -15.74 -11.57 -9.44
N ARG A 10 -16.06 -12.87 -9.37
CA ARG A 10 -16.89 -13.46 -8.33
C ARG A 10 -16.15 -13.28 -7.02
N TRP A 11 -16.46 -12.20 -6.30
CA TRP A 11 -16.10 -12.07 -4.90
C TRP A 11 -16.80 -13.22 -4.16
N PRO A 12 -16.09 -14.12 -3.46
CA PRO A 12 -16.76 -15.09 -2.61
C PRO A 12 -17.52 -14.31 -1.53
N ARG A 13 -18.84 -14.39 -1.59
CA ARG A 13 -19.72 -13.95 -0.50
C ARG A 13 -19.37 -14.78 0.73
N GLY A 14 -18.99 -14.08 1.80
CA GLY A 14 -19.19 -14.52 3.18
C GLY A 14 -18.35 -15.69 3.64
N ALA A 15 -17.12 -15.42 4.09
CA ALA A 15 -16.63 -16.09 5.29
C ALA A 15 -16.86 -15.13 6.46
N ALA A 16 -17.68 -15.55 7.43
CA ALA A 16 -17.85 -14.80 8.67
C ALA A 16 -16.48 -14.64 9.33
N VAL A 17 -16.02 -13.40 9.44
CA VAL A 17 -14.83 -13.09 10.24
C VAL A 17 -15.19 -13.47 11.67
N PRO A 18 -14.44 -14.35 12.37
CA PRO A 18 -14.74 -14.65 13.75
C PRO A 18 -14.64 -13.35 14.56
N ALA A 19 -15.77 -12.87 15.05
CA ALA A 19 -15.84 -11.81 16.02
C ALA A 19 -15.22 -12.34 17.32
N GLY A 20 -13.92 -12.17 17.51
CA GLY A 20 -13.32 -12.60 18.78
C GLY A 20 -11.83 -12.85 18.77
N ARG A 21 -11.03 -11.85 18.39
CA ARG A 21 -9.88 -11.46 19.22
C ARG A 21 -9.86 -9.96 19.34
N ARG A 22 -10.80 -9.45 20.13
CA ARG A 22 -10.61 -8.15 20.78
C ARG A 22 -9.37 -8.35 21.64
N TRP A 23 -8.27 -7.71 21.28
CA TRP A 23 -7.14 -7.55 22.19
C TRP A 23 -7.72 -6.86 23.43
N ALA A 24 -7.98 -7.64 24.48
CA ALA A 24 -8.07 -7.06 25.80
C ALA A 24 -6.70 -6.44 25.99
N ALA A 25 -6.64 -5.11 26.03
CA ALA A 25 -5.52 -4.42 26.62
C ALA A 25 -5.45 -4.93 28.07
N GLY A 26 -4.71 -6.01 28.29
CA GLY A 26 -4.39 -6.55 29.59
C GLY A 26 -3.40 -5.62 30.26
N GLY A 27 -3.83 -4.40 30.58
CA GLY A 27 -3.23 -3.60 31.62
C GLY A 27 -3.95 -3.98 32.90
N GLN A 28 -3.23 -4.53 33.88
CA GLN A 28 -3.73 -4.75 35.23
C GLN A 28 -4.51 -3.51 35.69
N ALA A 29 -5.81 -3.68 35.91
CA ALA A 29 -6.61 -2.70 36.61
C ALA A 29 -6.11 -2.67 38.06
N GLY A 30 -5.23 -1.73 38.39
CA GLY A 30 -4.62 -1.74 39.72
C GLY A 30 -3.65 -0.64 40.08
N GLN A 31 -3.74 0.57 39.52
CA GLN A 31 -3.15 1.80 40.10
C GLN A 31 -3.93 3.04 39.61
N PRO A 32 -4.59 3.83 40.48
CA PRO A 32 -5.20 5.08 40.08
C PRO A 32 -4.09 6.09 39.73
N GLY A 33 -3.90 6.38 38.43
CA GLY A 33 -2.97 7.41 37.95
C GLY A 33 -2.16 7.07 36.70
N ALA A 34 -2.02 5.80 36.33
CA ALA A 34 -1.24 5.40 35.16
C ALA A 34 -2.10 5.36 33.90
N ARG A 35 -2.20 6.48 33.17
CA ARG A 35 -2.85 6.51 31.86
C ARG A 35 -1.93 5.87 30.82
N ALA A 36 -2.43 4.85 30.12
CA ALA A 36 -1.67 4.15 29.08
C ALA A 36 -1.24 5.12 27.96
N LEU A 37 0.02 4.98 27.52
CA LEU A 37 0.53 5.68 26.35
C LEU A 37 -0.21 5.18 25.11
N ARG A 38 -0.66 6.11 24.26
CA ARG A 38 -1.27 5.80 22.97
C ARG A 38 -0.23 6.04 21.88
N VAL A 39 0.06 5.01 21.09
CA VAL A 39 0.98 5.09 19.96
C VAL A 39 0.16 4.91 18.68
N LEU A 40 0.31 5.85 17.74
CA LEU A 40 -0.24 5.74 16.40
C LEU A 40 0.88 5.23 15.49
N VAL A 41 0.60 4.16 14.75
CA VAL A 41 1.53 3.56 13.81
C VAL A 41 0.97 3.77 12.42
N ASP A 42 1.76 4.36 11.54
CA ASP A 42 1.39 4.59 10.15
C ASP A 42 1.42 3.28 9.34
N LEU A 43 0.84 3.30 8.14
CA LEU A 43 0.79 2.13 7.26
C LEU A 43 1.93 2.14 6.24
N ASP A 44 1.95 3.12 5.33
CA ASP A 44 2.83 3.11 4.16
C ASP A 44 4.24 3.60 4.52
N GLY A 45 5.25 2.76 4.28
CA GLY A 45 6.62 3.03 4.70
C GLY A 45 6.90 2.71 6.18
N VAL A 46 5.90 2.28 6.95
CA VAL A 46 6.05 1.83 8.34
C VAL A 46 5.69 0.36 8.51
N LEU A 47 4.47 -0.04 8.15
CA LEU A 47 4.01 -1.43 8.19
C LEU A 47 4.01 -2.09 6.81
N ALA A 48 3.68 -1.34 5.77
CA ALA A 48 3.62 -1.79 4.39
C ALA A 48 4.79 -1.22 3.59
N ASP A 49 5.50 -2.08 2.87
CA ASP A 49 6.54 -1.69 1.91
C ASP A 49 5.90 -1.14 0.63
N PHE A 50 5.42 0.10 0.72
CA PHE A 50 4.83 0.82 -0.40
C PHE A 50 5.86 1.06 -1.52
N GLU A 51 7.05 1.57 -1.19
CA GLU A 51 8.09 1.95 -2.14
C GLU A 51 8.63 0.74 -2.93
N GLY A 52 9.02 -0.34 -2.24
CA GLY A 52 9.50 -1.55 -2.90
C GLY A 52 8.39 -2.27 -3.68
N GLY A 53 7.16 -2.26 -3.14
CA GLY A 53 5.98 -2.76 -3.83
C GLY A 53 5.65 -1.98 -5.11
N PHE A 54 5.74 -0.66 -5.06
CA PHE A 54 5.57 0.24 -6.20
C PHE A 54 6.64 -0.03 -7.25
N LEU A 55 7.93 0.02 -6.89
CA LEU A 55 9.04 -0.13 -7.84
C LEU A 55 9.00 -1.47 -8.56
N ARG A 56 8.71 -2.56 -7.85
CA ARG A 56 8.56 -3.90 -8.44
C ARG A 56 7.46 -3.93 -9.50
N LYS A 57 6.29 -3.38 -9.19
CA LYS A 57 5.15 -3.34 -10.13
C LYS A 57 5.42 -2.39 -11.30
N PHE A 58 6.03 -1.24 -11.04
CA PHE A 58 6.39 -0.27 -12.06
C PHE A 58 7.33 -0.87 -13.10
N ARG A 59 8.43 -1.51 -12.67
CA ARG A 59 9.39 -2.16 -13.58
C ARG A 59 8.79 -3.33 -14.35
N ALA A 60 7.87 -4.08 -13.74
CA ALA A 60 7.16 -5.15 -14.44
C ALA A 60 6.18 -4.61 -15.50
N ARG A 61 5.54 -3.46 -15.24
CA ARG A 61 4.55 -2.87 -16.13
C ARG A 61 5.16 -2.03 -17.26
N PHE A 62 6.26 -1.35 -16.96
CA PHE A 62 6.93 -0.41 -17.86
C PHE A 62 8.43 -0.75 -17.92
N PRO A 63 8.81 -1.89 -18.50
CA PRO A 63 10.18 -2.40 -18.45
C PRO A 63 11.20 -1.49 -19.14
N ASP A 64 10.75 -0.72 -20.14
CA ASP A 64 11.61 0.17 -20.94
C ASP A 64 11.66 1.61 -20.40
N GLN A 65 10.88 1.94 -19.38
CA GLN A 65 10.87 3.28 -18.78
C GLN A 65 11.99 3.43 -17.73
N PRO A 66 12.57 4.63 -17.57
CA PRO A 66 13.54 4.87 -16.53
C PRO A 66 12.88 4.75 -15.15
N PHE A 67 13.65 4.32 -14.15
CA PHE A 67 13.18 4.18 -12.77
C PHE A 67 14.19 4.76 -11.79
N ILE A 68 13.71 5.00 -10.56
CA ILE A 68 14.54 5.49 -9.45
C ILE A 68 14.80 4.32 -8.51
N ALA A 69 16.06 4.03 -8.21
CA ALA A 69 16.41 3.02 -7.21
C ALA A 69 15.97 3.49 -5.81
N LEU A 70 15.73 2.55 -4.88
CA LEU A 70 15.18 2.90 -3.56
C LEU A 70 16.15 3.79 -2.77
N GLU A 71 17.45 3.53 -2.90
CA GLU A 71 18.55 4.31 -2.35
C GLU A 71 18.61 5.76 -2.87
N ASP A 72 18.07 6.01 -4.06
CA ASP A 72 18.04 7.32 -4.72
C ASP A 72 16.70 8.06 -4.54
N ARG A 73 15.72 7.43 -3.88
CA ARG A 73 14.42 8.06 -3.60
C ARG A 73 14.59 9.25 -2.65
N ARG A 74 13.97 10.37 -3.01
CA ARG A 74 13.95 11.60 -2.22
C ARG A 74 12.56 12.22 -2.25
N GLY A 75 12.16 12.84 -1.15
CA GLY A 75 10.85 13.45 -1.02
C GLY A 75 9.72 12.42 -0.85
N PHE A 76 8.60 12.89 -0.30
CA PHE A 76 7.46 12.05 0.03
C PHE A 76 6.68 11.58 -1.20
N TRP A 77 6.52 12.44 -2.21
CA TRP A 77 5.71 12.15 -3.39
C TRP A 77 6.53 11.45 -4.49
N VAL A 78 6.26 10.15 -4.70
CA VAL A 78 6.85 9.37 -5.80
C VAL A 78 6.58 10.03 -7.16
N SER A 79 5.34 10.48 -7.39
CA SER A 79 4.91 11.10 -8.65
C SER A 79 5.74 12.33 -9.01
N GLU A 80 6.02 13.20 -8.05
CA GLU A 80 6.81 14.41 -8.28
C GLU A 80 8.24 14.08 -8.70
N GLN A 81 8.89 13.11 -8.05
CA GLN A 81 10.25 12.72 -8.42
C GLN A 81 10.27 12.02 -9.78
N TYR A 82 9.26 11.20 -10.09
CA TYR A 82 9.11 10.52 -11.38
C TYR A 82 8.84 11.49 -12.53
N ASP A 83 8.05 12.55 -12.31
CA ASP A 83 7.84 13.59 -13.34
C ASP A 83 9.09 14.42 -13.62
N ARG A 84 9.97 14.60 -12.62
CA ARG A 84 11.28 15.23 -12.83
C ARG A 84 12.26 14.33 -13.59
N LEU A 85 12.14 13.01 -13.41
CA LEU A 85 12.97 12.04 -14.13
C LEU A 85 12.63 12.02 -15.63
N HIS A 86 11.34 11.98 -15.94
CA HIS A 86 10.85 12.07 -17.31
C HIS A 86 9.45 12.71 -17.29
N PRO A 87 9.23 13.85 -17.96
CA PRO A 87 7.93 14.50 -17.96
C PRO A 87 6.81 13.56 -18.39
N GLY A 88 5.74 13.47 -17.59
CA GLY A 88 4.59 12.61 -17.87
C GLY A 88 4.72 11.17 -17.38
N LEU A 89 5.84 10.78 -16.75
CA LEU A 89 5.98 9.43 -16.18
C LEU A 89 4.95 9.17 -15.08
N SER A 90 4.59 10.18 -14.26
CA SER A 90 3.56 10.04 -13.23
C SER A 90 2.15 9.90 -13.80
N ARG A 91 1.94 10.43 -15.02
CA ARG A 91 0.66 10.44 -15.72
C ARG A 91 0.52 9.29 -16.72
N SER A 92 1.53 8.43 -16.85
CA SER A 92 1.45 7.22 -17.68
C SER A 92 0.23 6.45 -17.19
N PRO A 93 -0.88 6.45 -17.95
CA PRO A 93 -2.14 6.00 -17.42
C PRO A 93 -1.98 4.54 -17.04
N CYS A 94 -2.57 4.18 -15.91
CA CYS A 94 -2.99 2.81 -15.64
C CYS A 94 -3.93 2.36 -16.78
N GLN A 95 -3.40 2.08 -17.98
CA GLN A 95 -4.11 1.44 -19.07
C GLN A 95 -3.94 -0.06 -18.88
N THR A 96 -4.76 -0.63 -18.00
CA THR A 96 -5.35 -1.98 -18.14
C THR A 96 -6.41 -2.14 -17.08
#